data_AF-A0A5P9J6G1-F1
#
_entry.id   AF-A0A5P9J6G1-F1
#
_cell.length_a   1.000
_cell.length_b   1.000
_cell.length_c   1.000
_cell.angle_alpha   90.00
_cell.angle_beta   90.00
_cell.angle_gamma   90.00
#
_symmetry.space_group_name_H-M   'P 1'
#
loop_
_entity.id
_entity.type
_entity.pdbx_description
1 polymer ?
#
loop_
_entity_poly.entity_id
_entity_poly.type
_entity_poly.pdbx_seq_one_letter_code
_entity_poly.pdbx_strand_id
1 'polypeptide(L)'
;MRKRKPKHDVLPVYPPLPVFGCDAGEDQDPNDYSIWVHRDGVKSFAMRWRLSDYGEGGALDAAQVAEIAERHDLGPEAARLLSRQIGYCLDIDSAVNSIEVSRAIALRRAVERCEKALKAARRGKIEEAVEMIFDLSDHFSLEDRPADALQIAKEIGSAATVEASDFVAALERLNDTPDAAFDMSPRDRRNLFDGRRRQIVWECCYLFLDIGRDVTYATTDRGVPGGPLIDLVQDVTRMINLFDCTLSAPTIRKDIELFMNPDPTVDHGDDPRSKFLDQSIF
;
A
#
# COMPACT_ATOMS: atom_id res chain seq x y z
N MET A 1 50.76 12.42 -44.16
CA MET A 1 50.25 12.83 -42.84
C MET A 1 48.79 13.26 -42.95
N ARG A 2 47.82 12.38 -42.64
CA ARG A 2 46.39 12.70 -42.65
C ARG A 2 45.94 13.03 -41.22
N LYS A 3 45.54 14.27 -40.98
CA LYS A 3 45.02 14.75 -39.70
C LYS A 3 43.65 14.10 -39.42
N ARG A 4 43.55 13.33 -38.33
CA ARG A 4 42.27 12.84 -37.81
C ARG A 4 41.54 14.00 -37.12
N LYS A 5 40.28 14.25 -37.48
CA LYS A 5 39.37 15.14 -36.74
C LYS A 5 38.92 14.45 -35.44
N PRO A 6 38.66 15.20 -34.36
CA PRO A 6 38.16 14.64 -33.11
C PRO A 6 36.71 14.17 -33.29
N LYS A 7 36.40 12.98 -32.75
CA LYS A 7 35.02 12.51 -32.59
C LYS A 7 34.40 13.30 -31.44
N HIS A 8 33.35 14.07 -31.73
CA HIS A 8 32.43 14.54 -30.71
C HIS A 8 31.50 13.38 -30.36
N ASP A 9 31.45 13.02 -29.08
CA ASP A 9 30.46 12.10 -28.54
C ASP A 9 29.08 12.76 -28.64
N VAL A 10 28.25 12.21 -29.51
CA VAL A 10 26.83 12.56 -29.60
C VAL A 10 26.15 11.80 -28.46
N LEU A 11 25.74 12.52 -27.41
CA LEU A 11 24.85 11.96 -26.39
C LEU A 11 23.55 11.47 -27.05
N PRO A 12 23.01 10.32 -26.66
CA PRO A 12 21.74 9.83 -27.20
C PRO A 12 20.64 10.84 -26.89
N VAL A 13 19.99 11.33 -27.94
CA VAL A 13 18.74 12.09 -27.85
C VAL A 13 17.68 11.11 -27.38
N TYR A 14 17.34 11.16 -26.10
CA TYR A 14 16.17 10.46 -25.60
C TYR A 14 14.92 11.12 -26.19
N PRO A 15 13.95 10.33 -26.69
CA PRO A 15 12.65 10.90 -27.05
C PRO A 15 12.04 11.55 -25.79
N PRO A 16 11.30 12.66 -25.94
CA PRO A 16 10.57 13.24 -24.82
C PRO A 16 9.68 12.17 -24.21
N LEU A 17 9.74 12.03 -22.89
CA LEU A 17 8.81 11.19 -22.14
C LEU A 17 7.37 11.58 -22.53
N PRO A 18 6.44 10.62 -22.65
CA PRO A 18 5.04 10.95 -22.84
C PRO A 18 4.63 11.90 -21.71
N VAL A 19 4.22 13.10 -22.09
CA VAL A 19 3.44 13.97 -21.22
C VAL A 19 2.13 13.23 -21.03
N PHE A 20 2.00 12.52 -19.91
CA PHE A 20 0.70 12.06 -19.46
C PHE A 20 -0.09 13.31 -19.10
N GLY A 21 -0.82 13.82 -20.08
CA GLY A 21 -1.88 14.78 -19.85
C GLY A 21 -2.82 14.15 -18.83
N CYS A 22 -3.08 14.89 -17.76
CA CYS A 22 -4.29 14.71 -16.99
C CYS A 22 -5.43 15.05 -17.96
N ASP A 23 -6.00 14.02 -18.59
CA ASP A 23 -7.29 14.15 -19.25
C ASP A 23 -8.33 14.39 -18.16
N ALA A 24 -8.62 15.66 -17.95
CA ALA A 24 -9.79 16.12 -17.25
C ALA A 24 -11.00 15.86 -18.16
N GLY A 25 -11.91 14.99 -17.71
CA GLY A 25 -13.24 14.83 -18.30
C GLY A 25 -13.55 13.42 -18.80
N GLU A 26 -13.58 12.43 -17.91
CA GLU A 26 -14.46 11.27 -18.09
C GLU A 26 -15.56 11.38 -17.02
N ASP A 27 -16.82 11.22 -17.45
CA ASP A 27 -17.97 11.03 -16.57
C ASP A 27 -17.62 9.95 -15.55
N GLN A 28 -17.23 10.37 -14.33
CA GLN A 28 -17.02 9.42 -13.23
C GLN A 28 -18.37 8.78 -12.94
N ASP A 29 -18.49 7.49 -13.22
CA ASP A 29 -19.61 6.69 -12.74
C ASP A 29 -19.70 6.93 -11.23
N PRO A 30 -20.80 7.51 -10.71
CA PRO A 30 -20.92 7.80 -9.29
C PRO A 30 -20.85 6.53 -8.41
N ASN A 31 -20.87 5.34 -9.02
CA ASN A 31 -20.71 4.05 -8.36
C ASN A 31 -19.29 3.44 -8.48
N ASP A 32 -18.31 4.09 -9.12
CA ASP A 32 -16.92 3.62 -9.11
C ASP A 32 -16.18 4.18 -7.88
N TYR A 33 -16.30 3.46 -6.77
CA TYR A 33 -15.56 3.72 -5.54
C TYR A 33 -14.40 2.74 -5.37
N SER A 34 -13.41 3.14 -4.57
CA SER A 34 -12.29 2.28 -4.16
C SER A 34 -12.50 1.77 -2.74
N ILE A 35 -12.09 0.53 -2.47
CA ILE A 35 -11.90 0.05 -1.10
C ILE A 35 -10.42 -0.23 -0.84
N TRP A 36 -10.05 -0.14 0.43
CA TRP A 36 -8.69 -0.32 0.91
C TRP A 36 -8.58 -1.66 1.60
N VAL A 37 -8.04 -2.65 0.89
CA VAL A 37 -7.94 -4.02 1.41
C VAL A 37 -6.58 -4.23 2.03
N HIS A 38 -6.53 -4.75 3.25
CA HIS A 38 -5.28 -5.17 3.85
C HIS A 38 -4.73 -6.39 3.10
N ARG A 39 -3.45 -6.34 2.67
CA ARG A 39 -2.80 -7.49 2.04
C ARG A 39 -1.43 -7.80 2.62
N ASP A 40 -1.32 -8.98 3.22
CA ASP A 40 -0.07 -9.56 3.68
C ASP A 40 0.81 -10.04 2.53
N GLY A 41 2.13 -10.08 2.78
CA GLY A 41 3.11 -10.66 1.86
C GLY A 41 3.36 -9.84 0.58
N VAL A 42 2.80 -8.65 0.46
CA VAL A 42 3.15 -7.68 -0.58
C VAL A 42 4.60 -7.25 -0.37
N LYS A 43 5.49 -7.74 -1.24
CA LYS A 43 6.89 -7.29 -1.28
C LYS A 43 6.91 -5.85 -1.82
N SER A 44 6.87 -4.86 -0.94
CA SER A 44 7.32 -3.52 -1.27
C SER A 44 8.80 -3.62 -1.64
N PHE A 45 9.13 -3.39 -2.91
CA PHE A 45 10.52 -3.46 -3.37
C PHE A 45 11.37 -2.27 -2.91
N ALA A 46 10.74 -1.21 -2.38
CA ALA A 46 11.40 0.07 -2.11
C ALA A 46 12.08 0.13 -0.73
N MET A 47 11.47 -0.44 0.32
CA MET A 47 12.00 -0.40 1.69
C MET A 47 11.87 -1.78 2.33
N ARG A 48 12.94 -2.28 2.97
CA ARG A 48 12.91 -3.54 3.71
C ARG A 48 12.91 -3.25 5.21
N TRP A 49 11.74 -2.92 5.73
CA TRP A 49 11.56 -2.71 7.16
C TRP A 49 11.93 -3.96 7.96
N ARG A 50 12.50 -3.77 9.14
CA ARG A 50 12.62 -4.82 10.15
C ARG A 50 11.24 -5.02 10.75
N LEU A 51 10.53 -6.06 10.34
CA LEU A 51 9.22 -6.42 10.89
C LEU A 51 9.40 -7.42 12.04
N SER A 52 8.72 -7.20 13.16
CA SER A 52 8.75 -8.07 14.35
C SER A 52 7.55 -7.78 15.25
N ASP A 53 7.32 -8.64 16.25
CA ASP A 53 6.42 -8.35 17.37
C ASP A 53 7.22 -7.49 18.37
N TYR A 54 7.05 -6.18 18.25
CA TYR A 54 7.80 -5.21 19.06
C TYR A 54 7.16 -4.96 20.42
N GLY A 55 5.84 -5.17 20.54
CA GLY A 55 5.04 -4.87 21.71
C GLY A 55 5.41 -3.54 22.38
N GLU A 56 5.43 -3.54 23.72
CA GLU A 56 5.81 -2.37 24.53
C GLU A 56 7.32 -2.07 24.52
N GLY A 57 8.14 -2.94 23.92
CA GLY A 57 9.60 -2.75 23.81
C GLY A 57 9.99 -1.70 22.76
N GLY A 58 9.16 -1.54 21.73
CA GLY A 58 9.40 -0.62 20.61
C GLY A 58 10.45 -1.10 19.61
N ALA A 59 10.57 -0.37 18.50
CA ALA A 59 11.41 -0.73 17.36
C ALA A 59 12.90 -0.44 17.53
N LEU A 60 13.26 0.46 18.46
CA LEU A 60 14.62 0.92 18.72
C LEU A 60 15.14 0.33 20.02
N ASP A 61 16.40 -0.13 20.01
CA ASP A 61 17.07 -0.55 21.24
C ASP A 61 17.46 0.63 22.14
N ALA A 62 17.92 0.34 23.37
CA ALA A 62 18.26 1.36 24.36
C ALA A 62 19.37 2.33 23.90
N ALA A 63 20.34 1.86 23.10
CA ALA A 63 21.41 2.70 22.59
C ALA A 63 20.89 3.64 21.48
N GLN A 64 20.06 3.11 20.58
CA GLN A 64 19.39 3.88 19.53
C GLN A 64 18.44 4.93 20.11
N VAL A 65 17.69 4.60 21.16
CA VAL A 65 16.84 5.56 21.88
C VAL A 65 17.68 6.70 22.47
N ALA A 66 18.82 6.38 23.11
CA ALA A 66 19.70 7.40 23.66
C ALA A 66 20.30 8.31 22.56
N GLU A 67 20.71 7.71 21.42
CA GLU A 67 21.22 8.45 20.27
C GLU A 67 20.19 9.41 19.68
N ILE A 68 18.95 8.94 19.47
CA ILE A 68 17.85 9.78 18.97
C ILE A 68 17.52 10.89 19.96
N ALA A 69 17.48 10.58 21.26
CA ALA A 69 17.21 11.55 22.31
C ALA A 69 18.25 12.68 22.31
N GLU A 70 19.54 12.34 22.29
CA GLU A 70 20.62 13.32 22.28
C GLU A 70 20.65 14.14 20.99
N ARG A 71 20.59 13.48 19.83
CA ARG A 71 20.77 14.16 18.54
C ARG A 71 19.63 15.13 18.22
N HIS A 72 18.40 14.78 18.59
CA HIS A 72 17.21 15.56 18.26
C HIS A 72 16.68 16.39 19.43
N ASP A 73 17.47 16.48 20.52
CA ASP A 73 17.13 17.19 21.75
C ASP A 73 15.73 16.78 22.26
N LEU A 74 15.54 15.46 22.40
CA LEU A 74 14.31 14.86 22.90
C LEU A 74 14.54 14.37 24.32
N GLY A 75 13.51 14.50 25.17
CA GLY A 75 13.52 13.82 26.46
C GLY A 75 13.61 12.29 26.28
N PRO A 76 14.30 11.55 27.18
CA PRO A 76 14.42 10.10 27.06
C PRO A 76 13.08 9.36 26.96
N GLU A 77 12.05 9.83 27.67
CA GLU A 77 10.71 9.26 27.59
C GLU A 77 10.03 9.50 26.24
N ALA A 78 10.24 10.66 25.62
CA ALA A 78 9.71 10.97 24.29
C ALA A 78 10.34 10.07 23.23
N ALA A 79 11.66 9.84 23.32
CA ALA A 79 12.36 8.92 22.40
C ALA A 79 11.90 7.46 22.57
N ARG A 80 11.62 7.00 23.80
CA ARG A 80 11.04 5.68 24.05
C ARG A 80 9.61 5.56 23.54
N LEU A 81 8.79 6.59 23.75
CA LEU A 81 7.43 6.63 23.22
C LEU A 81 7.44 6.53 21.70
N LEU A 82 8.30 7.31 21.03
CA LEU A 82 8.49 7.20 19.59
C LEU A 82 8.89 5.78 19.18
N SER A 83 9.88 5.18 19.86
CA SER A 83 10.29 3.79 19.60
C SER A 83 9.10 2.82 19.64
N ARG A 84 8.23 2.92 20.66
CA ARG A 84 7.01 2.10 20.76
C ARG A 84 6.03 2.34 19.61
N GLN A 85 5.73 3.59 19.29
CA GLN A 85 4.80 3.91 18.20
C GLN A 85 5.31 3.40 16.85
N ILE A 86 6.62 3.57 16.58
CA ILE A 86 7.24 2.98 15.40
C ILE A 86 7.17 1.45 15.43
N GLY A 87 7.30 0.83 16.60
CA GLY A 87 7.08 -0.61 16.81
C GLY A 87 5.70 -1.04 16.32
N TYR A 88 4.64 -0.33 16.69
CA TYR A 88 3.27 -0.61 16.22
C TYR A 88 3.08 -0.42 14.72
N CYS A 89 3.75 0.57 14.11
CA CYS A 89 3.75 0.72 12.65
C CYS A 89 4.44 -0.47 11.94
N LEU A 90 5.45 -1.05 12.58
CA LEU A 90 6.27 -2.14 12.04
C LEU A 90 5.85 -3.53 12.52
N ASP A 91 4.76 -3.61 13.26
CA ASP A 91 4.25 -4.88 13.75
C ASP A 91 3.87 -5.79 12.58
N ILE A 92 4.12 -7.09 12.74
CA ILE A 92 3.84 -8.09 11.72
C ILE A 92 2.34 -8.18 11.43
N ASP A 93 1.51 -7.90 12.44
CA ASP A 93 0.05 -7.89 12.35
C ASP A 93 -0.50 -6.48 12.04
N SER A 94 0.38 -5.50 11.84
CA SER A 94 -0.03 -4.13 11.57
C SER A 94 -0.72 -4.03 10.20
N ALA A 95 -1.98 -3.58 10.22
CA ALA A 95 -2.88 -3.52 9.05
C ALA A 95 -2.51 -2.42 8.02
N VAL A 96 -1.22 -2.11 7.84
CA VAL A 96 -0.73 -0.88 7.18
C VAL A 96 -0.54 -1.03 5.67
N ASN A 97 -0.54 -2.26 5.16
CA ASN A 97 -0.52 -2.54 3.72
C ASN A 97 -1.93 -2.52 3.14
N SER A 98 -2.55 -1.35 3.14
CA SER A 98 -3.83 -1.16 2.47
C SER A 98 -3.60 -0.93 0.98
N ILE A 99 -4.07 -1.85 0.15
CA ILE A 99 -4.05 -1.71 -1.30
C ILE A 99 -5.33 -1.06 -1.77
N GLU A 100 -5.20 0.01 -2.57
CA GLU A 100 -6.34 0.58 -3.25
C GLU A 100 -6.81 -0.39 -4.35
N VAL A 101 -8.07 -0.78 -4.26
CA VAL A 101 -8.75 -1.55 -5.28
C VAL A 101 -9.94 -0.70 -5.75
N SER A 102 -9.95 -0.28 -7.02
CA SER A 102 -11.12 0.36 -7.64
C SER A 102 -12.12 -0.70 -8.07
N ARG A 103 -13.40 -0.46 -7.80
CA ARG A 103 -14.49 -1.37 -8.17
C ARG A 103 -14.51 -1.67 -9.66
N ALA A 104 -14.46 -0.64 -10.52
CA ALA A 104 -14.52 -0.83 -11.96
C ALA A 104 -13.33 -1.66 -12.49
N ILE A 105 -12.13 -1.43 -11.95
CA ILE A 105 -10.93 -2.18 -12.34
C ILE A 105 -11.02 -3.63 -11.87
N ALA A 106 -11.48 -3.85 -10.63
CA ALA A 106 -11.65 -5.18 -10.06
C ALA A 106 -12.71 -6.01 -10.81
N LEU A 107 -13.83 -5.37 -11.18
CA LEU A 107 -14.89 -6.00 -11.97
C LEU A 107 -14.40 -6.40 -13.36
N ARG A 108 -13.76 -5.47 -14.10
CA ARG A 108 -13.24 -5.75 -15.45
C ARG A 108 -12.28 -6.94 -15.43
N ARG A 109 -11.38 -6.99 -14.44
CA ARG A 109 -10.44 -8.11 -14.26
C ARG A 109 -11.15 -9.41 -13.91
N ALA A 110 -12.16 -9.37 -13.05
CA ALA A 110 -12.96 -10.55 -12.73
C ALA A 110 -13.67 -11.12 -13.96
N VAL A 111 -14.29 -10.27 -14.78
CA VAL A 111 -14.94 -10.70 -16.04
C VAL A 111 -13.93 -11.40 -16.95
N GLU A 112 -12.78 -10.79 -17.23
CA GLU A 112 -11.73 -11.41 -18.04
C GLU A 112 -11.25 -12.75 -17.46
N ARG A 113 -11.23 -12.88 -16.14
CA ARG A 113 -10.79 -14.08 -15.43
C ARG A 113 -11.85 -15.18 -15.45
N CYS A 114 -13.13 -14.84 -15.27
CA CYS A 114 -14.27 -15.75 -15.41
C CYS A 114 -14.37 -16.32 -16.83
N GLU A 115 -14.21 -15.48 -17.86
CA GLU A 115 -14.20 -15.93 -19.26
C GLU A 115 -13.06 -16.93 -19.54
N LYS A 116 -11.86 -16.67 -19.00
CA LYS A 116 -10.72 -17.58 -19.12
C LYS A 116 -10.97 -18.89 -18.37
N ALA A 117 -11.51 -18.83 -17.16
CA ALA A 117 -11.87 -20.01 -16.37
C ALA A 117 -12.90 -20.87 -17.11
N LEU A 118 -13.97 -20.27 -17.65
CA LEU A 118 -14.99 -20.98 -18.43
C LEU A 118 -14.39 -21.66 -19.68
N LYS A 119 -13.51 -20.95 -20.39
CA LYS A 119 -12.80 -21.51 -21.55
C LYS A 119 -11.87 -22.65 -21.18
N ALA A 120 -11.19 -22.59 -20.02
CA ALA A 120 -10.34 -23.66 -19.51
C ALA A 120 -11.18 -24.88 -19.10
N ALA A 121 -12.28 -24.68 -18.36
CA ALA A 121 -13.18 -25.74 -17.93
C ALA A 121 -13.80 -26.50 -19.11
N ARG A 122 -14.29 -25.79 -20.14
CA ARG A 122 -14.80 -26.38 -21.39
C ARG A 122 -13.75 -27.19 -22.17
N ARG A 123 -12.46 -26.97 -21.92
CA ARG A 123 -11.34 -27.73 -22.49
C ARG A 123 -10.91 -28.91 -21.60
N GLY A 124 -11.64 -29.18 -20.52
CA GLY A 124 -11.32 -30.22 -19.55
C GLY A 124 -10.23 -29.84 -18.55
N LYS A 125 -9.81 -28.57 -18.52
CA LYS A 125 -8.80 -28.08 -17.58
C LYS A 125 -9.45 -27.53 -16.31
N ILE A 126 -10.05 -28.42 -15.53
CA ILE A 126 -10.85 -28.05 -14.37
C ILE A 126 -9.99 -27.42 -13.27
N GLU A 127 -8.84 -28.01 -12.94
CA GLU A 127 -7.93 -27.49 -11.91
C GLU A 127 -7.49 -26.04 -12.20
N GLU A 128 -7.06 -25.76 -13.43
CA GLU A 128 -6.68 -24.40 -13.89
C GLU A 128 -7.85 -23.41 -13.75
N ALA A 129 -9.06 -23.84 -14.08
CA ALA A 129 -10.26 -23.02 -13.95
C ALA A 129 -10.67 -22.77 -12.49
N VAL A 130 -10.51 -23.77 -11.62
CA VAL A 130 -10.75 -23.64 -10.17
C VAL A 130 -9.80 -22.61 -9.56
N GLU A 131 -8.49 -22.72 -9.82
CA GLU A 131 -7.50 -21.74 -9.35
C GLU A 131 -7.83 -20.30 -9.79
N MET A 132 -8.37 -20.12 -10.99
CA MET A 132 -8.76 -18.80 -11.48
C MET A 132 -9.91 -18.17 -10.69
N ILE A 133 -10.87 -18.96 -10.20
CA ILE A 133 -12.05 -18.43 -9.49
C ILE A 133 -11.81 -18.27 -7.99
N PHE A 134 -10.96 -19.10 -7.39
CA PHE A 134 -10.72 -19.05 -5.94
C PHE A 134 -10.15 -17.72 -5.45
N ASP A 135 -9.37 -17.04 -6.29
CA ASP A 135 -8.79 -15.70 -6.01
C ASP A 135 -9.80 -14.54 -6.13
N LEU A 136 -11.01 -14.79 -6.65
CA LEU A 136 -12.03 -13.75 -6.79
C LEU A 136 -12.77 -13.50 -5.47
N SER A 137 -13.36 -12.33 -5.33
CA SER A 137 -14.08 -11.89 -4.13
C SER A 137 -15.42 -11.25 -4.48
N ASP A 138 -16.33 -11.19 -3.52
CA ASP A 138 -17.64 -10.55 -3.57
C ASP A 138 -17.68 -9.20 -2.83
N HIS A 139 -16.53 -8.67 -2.38
CA HIS A 139 -16.47 -7.47 -1.51
C HIS A 139 -17.16 -6.20 -2.05
N PHE A 140 -17.35 -6.09 -3.36
CA PHE A 140 -18.06 -4.96 -4.00
C PHE A 140 -19.48 -5.32 -4.45
N SER A 141 -19.92 -6.55 -4.21
CA SER A 141 -21.28 -6.99 -4.49
C SER A 141 -22.22 -6.26 -3.54
N LEU A 142 -23.24 -5.60 -4.09
CA LEU A 142 -24.31 -5.02 -3.30
C LEU A 142 -25.11 -6.17 -2.67
N GLU A 143 -25.46 -6.04 -1.38
CA GLU A 143 -26.17 -7.06 -0.58
C GLU A 143 -27.48 -7.55 -1.25
N ASP A 144 -28.05 -6.76 -2.16
CA ASP A 144 -29.28 -7.04 -2.90
C ASP A 144 -29.08 -7.81 -4.22
N ARG A 145 -27.85 -8.17 -4.60
CA ARG A 145 -27.55 -8.97 -5.81
C ARG A 145 -26.91 -10.30 -5.44
N PRO A 146 -27.09 -11.35 -6.26
CA PRO A 146 -26.74 -12.69 -5.84
C PRO A 146 -25.21 -12.90 -5.93
N ALA A 147 -24.49 -12.54 -4.86
CA ALA A 147 -23.14 -13.01 -4.57
C ALA A 147 -23.05 -14.55 -4.47
N ASP A 148 -24.21 -15.23 -4.47
CA ASP A 148 -24.33 -16.68 -4.50
C ASP A 148 -23.61 -17.33 -5.69
N ALA A 149 -23.53 -16.66 -6.84
CA ALA A 149 -22.98 -17.29 -8.05
C ALA A 149 -21.48 -17.59 -7.89
N LEU A 150 -20.73 -16.68 -7.27
CA LEU A 150 -19.31 -16.90 -6.97
C LEU A 150 -19.15 -17.99 -5.92
N GLN A 151 -19.96 -17.95 -4.86
CA GLN A 151 -19.90 -18.92 -3.78
C GLN A 151 -20.24 -20.34 -4.27
N ILE A 152 -21.28 -20.51 -5.07
CA ILE A 152 -21.66 -21.78 -5.71
C ILE A 152 -20.53 -22.32 -6.58
N ALA A 153 -19.91 -21.46 -7.41
CA ALA A 153 -18.79 -21.87 -8.25
C ALA A 153 -17.59 -22.35 -7.40
N LYS A 154 -17.28 -21.65 -6.30
CA LYS A 154 -16.22 -22.06 -5.36
C LYS A 154 -16.56 -23.36 -4.63
N GLU A 155 -17.79 -23.55 -4.18
CA GLU A 155 -18.26 -24.77 -3.51
C GLU A 155 -18.12 -25.99 -4.43
N ILE A 156 -18.59 -25.89 -5.67
CA ILE A 156 -18.44 -26.95 -6.67
C ILE A 156 -16.95 -27.21 -6.97
N GLY A 157 -16.15 -26.15 -7.13
CA GLY A 157 -14.71 -26.28 -7.36
C GLY A 157 -13.92 -26.86 -6.19
N SER A 158 -14.46 -26.76 -4.96
CA SER A 158 -13.86 -27.32 -3.74
C SER A 158 -14.21 -28.78 -3.48
N ALA A 159 -15.17 -29.34 -4.22
CA ALA A 159 -15.66 -30.69 -4.01
C ALA A 159 -14.55 -31.73 -4.24
N ALA A 160 -14.60 -32.84 -3.49
CA ALA A 160 -13.64 -33.94 -3.62
C ALA A 160 -13.61 -34.54 -5.03
N THR A 161 -14.75 -34.48 -5.73
CA THR A 161 -14.88 -34.79 -7.15
C THR A 161 -15.66 -33.65 -7.80
N VAL A 162 -15.06 -33.00 -8.79
CA VAL A 162 -15.69 -31.92 -9.55
C VAL A 162 -16.26 -32.48 -10.85
N GLU A 163 -17.58 -32.55 -10.95
CA GLU A 163 -18.25 -32.90 -12.20
C GLU A 163 -18.12 -31.73 -13.19
N ALA A 164 -17.49 -31.99 -14.34
CA ALA A 164 -17.13 -30.94 -15.30
C ALA A 164 -18.36 -30.19 -15.85
N SER A 165 -19.49 -30.88 -16.04
CA SER A 165 -20.74 -30.25 -16.50
C SER A 165 -21.27 -29.24 -15.49
N ASP A 166 -21.23 -29.60 -14.21
CA ASP A 166 -21.80 -28.79 -13.13
C ASP A 166 -20.93 -27.56 -12.88
N PHE A 167 -19.61 -27.74 -12.94
CA PHE A 167 -18.68 -26.63 -12.83
C PHE A 167 -18.78 -25.67 -14.03
N VAL A 168 -18.92 -26.18 -15.26
CA VAL A 168 -19.15 -25.32 -16.44
C VAL A 168 -20.45 -24.54 -16.29
N ALA A 169 -21.54 -25.17 -15.86
CA ALA A 169 -22.82 -24.49 -15.65
C ALA A 169 -22.73 -23.41 -14.55
N ALA A 170 -21.98 -23.66 -13.48
CA ALA A 170 -21.73 -22.66 -12.44
C ALA A 170 -20.91 -21.46 -12.96
N LEU A 171 -19.89 -21.71 -13.79
CA LEU A 171 -19.10 -20.64 -14.43
C LEU A 171 -19.91 -19.83 -15.44
N GLU A 172 -20.81 -20.47 -16.20
CA GLU A 172 -21.74 -19.78 -17.09
C GLU A 172 -22.64 -18.84 -16.29
N ARG A 173 -23.26 -19.34 -15.22
CA ARG A 173 -24.08 -18.52 -14.32
C ARG A 173 -23.28 -17.36 -13.72
N LEU A 174 -22.05 -17.60 -13.27
CA LEU A 174 -21.17 -16.56 -12.74
C LEU A 174 -20.87 -15.47 -13.78
N ASN A 175 -20.60 -15.87 -15.03
CA ASN A 175 -20.30 -14.94 -16.11
C ASN A 175 -21.53 -14.13 -16.56
N ASP A 176 -22.72 -14.73 -16.44
CA ASP A 176 -24.01 -14.10 -16.77
C ASP A 176 -24.56 -13.24 -15.63
N THR A 177 -23.92 -13.24 -14.46
CA THR A 177 -24.35 -12.46 -13.28
C THR A 177 -23.45 -11.24 -13.10
N PRO A 178 -23.90 -10.02 -13.47
CA PRO A 178 -23.11 -8.81 -13.29
C PRO A 178 -22.82 -8.55 -11.80
N ASP A 179 -21.61 -8.05 -11.50
CA ASP A 179 -21.18 -7.66 -10.16
C ASP A 179 -21.16 -8.83 -9.14
N ALA A 180 -21.13 -10.09 -9.58
CA ALA A 180 -21.04 -11.25 -8.70
C ALA A 180 -19.60 -11.57 -8.24
N ALA A 181 -18.58 -11.04 -8.91
CA ALA A 181 -17.19 -11.30 -8.59
C ALA A 181 -16.27 -10.14 -8.97
N PHE A 182 -15.20 -9.99 -8.19
CA PHE A 182 -14.20 -8.93 -8.28
C PHE A 182 -12.80 -9.50 -8.07
N ASP A 183 -11.84 -9.11 -8.90
CA ASP A 183 -10.42 -9.44 -8.69
C ASP A 183 -9.81 -8.36 -7.81
N MET A 184 -9.61 -8.70 -6.53
CA MET A 184 -9.05 -7.81 -5.50
C MET A 184 -7.53 -7.63 -5.62
N SER A 185 -6.94 -8.05 -6.74
CA SER A 185 -5.55 -7.73 -7.03
C SER A 185 -5.34 -6.21 -7.08
N PRO A 186 -4.23 -5.72 -6.51
CA PRO A 186 -3.91 -4.30 -6.50
C PRO A 186 -3.98 -3.70 -7.90
N ARG A 187 -4.47 -2.46 -8.00
CA ARG A 187 -4.53 -1.72 -9.27
C ARG A 187 -3.19 -1.75 -9.99
N ASP A 188 -2.10 -1.52 -9.25
CA ASP A 188 -0.74 -1.61 -9.74
C ASP A 188 0.15 -2.41 -8.78
N ARG A 189 0.56 -3.61 -9.19
CA ARG A 189 1.47 -4.46 -8.40
C ARG A 189 2.90 -3.89 -8.31
N ARG A 190 3.26 -2.94 -9.18
CA ARG A 190 4.58 -2.28 -9.17
C ARG A 190 4.61 -1.08 -8.22
N ASN A 191 3.45 -0.48 -7.95
CA ASN A 191 3.28 0.66 -7.05
C ASN A 191 2.44 0.30 -5.83
N LEU A 192 2.76 -0.85 -5.23
CA LEU A 192 2.16 -1.25 -3.97
C LEU A 192 2.63 -0.28 -2.87
N PHE A 193 1.69 0.52 -2.38
CA PHE A 193 1.94 1.53 -1.36
C PHE A 193 2.14 0.84 -0.02
N ASP A 194 3.37 0.84 0.47
CA ASP A 194 3.68 0.47 1.83
C ASP A 194 3.37 1.65 2.75
N GLY A 195 2.21 1.59 3.42
CA GLY A 195 1.74 2.66 4.29
C GLY A 195 2.61 2.89 5.52
N ARG A 196 3.49 1.94 5.88
CA ARG A 196 4.31 2.01 7.10
C ARG A 196 5.25 3.20 7.04
N ARG A 197 5.77 3.51 5.84
CA ARG A 197 6.56 4.72 5.61
C ARG A 197 5.81 5.97 6.08
N ARG A 198 4.55 6.11 5.66
CA ARG A 198 3.74 7.27 5.97
C ARG A 198 3.45 7.33 7.47
N GLN A 199 3.07 6.20 8.06
CA GLN A 199 2.82 6.14 9.51
C GLN A 199 4.07 6.50 10.32
N ILE A 200 5.25 5.98 9.97
CA ILE A 200 6.52 6.35 10.60
C ILE A 200 6.75 7.87 10.55
N VAL A 201 6.50 8.49 9.40
CA VAL A 201 6.58 9.95 9.26
C VAL A 201 5.57 10.65 10.16
N TRP A 202 4.33 10.17 10.21
CA TRP A 202 3.26 10.74 11.03
C TRP A 202 3.54 10.62 12.53
N GLU A 203 4.06 9.50 13.01
CA GLU A 203 4.48 9.34 14.40
C GLU A 203 5.60 10.32 14.78
N CYS A 204 6.51 10.62 13.86
CA CYS A 204 7.50 11.69 14.07
C CYS A 204 6.85 13.09 14.13
N CYS A 205 5.85 13.36 13.29
CA CYS A 205 5.09 14.62 13.33
C CYS A 205 4.33 14.78 14.65
N TYR A 206 3.63 13.72 15.07
CA TYR A 206 2.90 13.67 16.33
C TYR A 206 3.82 13.90 17.53
N LEU A 207 4.99 13.27 17.56
CA LEU A 207 5.99 13.53 18.60
C LEU A 207 6.38 15.01 18.65
N PHE A 208 6.61 15.65 17.50
CA PHE A 208 6.95 17.07 17.44
C PHE A 208 5.85 17.93 18.08
N LEU A 209 4.58 17.67 17.76
CA LEU A 209 3.45 18.35 18.39
C LEU A 209 3.42 18.12 19.91
N ASP A 210 3.60 16.88 20.36
CA ASP A 210 3.53 16.50 21.78
C ASP A 210 4.63 17.19 22.61
N ILE A 211 5.80 17.48 22.02
CA ILE A 211 6.89 18.23 22.68
C ILE A 211 6.84 19.74 22.42
N GLY A 212 5.77 20.24 21.81
CA GLY A 212 5.55 21.67 21.56
C GLY A 212 6.40 22.26 20.43
N ARG A 213 6.84 21.45 19.47
CA ARG A 213 7.52 21.87 18.24
C ARG A 213 6.55 21.89 17.06
N ASP A 214 6.74 22.85 16.17
CA ASP A 214 5.92 22.96 14.96
C ASP A 214 6.28 21.87 13.94
N VAL A 215 5.26 21.27 13.32
CA VAL A 215 5.42 20.33 12.20
C VAL A 215 5.72 21.13 10.93
N THR A 216 7.01 21.33 10.65
CA THR A 216 7.48 22.10 9.50
C THR A 216 8.70 21.46 8.85
N TYR A 217 9.02 21.89 7.64
CA TYR A 217 10.27 21.59 6.97
C TYR A 217 10.84 22.87 6.34
N ALA A 218 12.15 22.90 6.15
CA ALA A 218 12.87 24.00 5.51
C ALA A 218 13.37 23.58 4.13
N THR A 219 13.65 24.57 3.27
CA THR A 219 14.42 24.33 2.05
C THR A 219 15.89 24.60 2.35
N THR A 220 16.75 23.61 2.15
CA THR A 220 18.20 23.75 2.32
C THR A 220 18.82 24.62 1.22
N ASP A 221 20.07 25.05 1.41
CA ASP A 221 20.85 25.82 0.41
C ASP A 221 20.97 25.12 -0.95
N ARG A 222 20.75 23.80 -0.99
CA ARG A 222 20.77 22.99 -2.22
C ARG A 222 19.40 22.88 -2.90
N GLY A 223 18.39 23.60 -2.41
CA GLY A 223 17.02 23.55 -2.92
C GLY A 223 16.27 22.25 -2.55
N VAL A 224 16.82 21.44 -1.64
CA VAL A 224 16.23 20.17 -1.19
C VAL A 224 15.53 20.38 0.16
N PRO A 225 14.36 19.77 0.41
CA PRO A 225 13.75 19.81 1.74
C PRO A 225 14.68 19.27 2.83
N GLY A 226 14.67 19.87 4.01
CA GLY A 226 15.44 19.45 5.18
C GLY A 226 14.92 20.07 6.47
N GLY A 227 15.70 19.99 7.53
CA GLY A 227 15.37 20.54 8.84
C GLY A 227 15.04 19.45 9.87
N PRO A 228 14.83 19.85 11.14
CA PRO A 228 14.88 18.92 12.28
C PRO A 228 13.94 17.71 12.17
N LEU A 229 12.71 17.92 11.67
CA LEU A 229 11.75 16.83 11.50
C LEU A 229 12.17 15.86 10.39
N ILE A 230 12.67 16.36 9.26
CA ILE A 230 13.18 15.52 8.17
C ILE A 230 14.41 14.73 8.64
N ASP A 231 15.29 15.36 9.42
CA ASP A 231 16.48 14.73 9.96
C ASP A 231 16.12 13.62 10.96
N LEU A 232 15.13 13.86 11.85
CA LEU A 232 14.59 12.84 12.76
C LEU A 232 14.04 11.63 11.98
N VAL A 233 13.18 11.88 10.99
CA VAL A 233 12.60 10.82 10.16
C VAL A 233 13.69 9.99 9.47
N GLN A 234 14.73 10.65 8.94
CA GLN A 234 15.84 9.95 8.27
C GLN A 234 16.62 9.05 9.23
N ASP A 235 16.92 9.53 10.43
CA ASP A 235 17.66 8.76 11.43
C ASP A 235 16.85 7.57 11.96
N VAL A 236 15.58 7.79 12.30
CA VAL A 236 14.67 6.71 12.71
C VAL A 236 14.54 5.67 11.60
N THR A 237 14.33 6.10 10.36
CA THR A 237 14.24 5.21 9.20
C THR A 237 15.51 4.36 9.05
N ARG A 238 16.68 4.97 9.23
CA ARG A 238 17.97 4.27 9.12
C ARG A 238 18.09 3.14 10.14
N MET A 239 17.63 3.39 11.36
CA MET A 239 17.72 2.44 12.48
C MET A 239 16.78 1.24 12.34
N ILE A 240 15.64 1.41 11.67
CA ILE A 240 14.58 0.39 11.53
C ILE A 240 14.56 -0.32 10.17
N ASN A 241 15.44 0.06 9.25
CA ASN A 241 15.57 -0.56 7.94
C ASN A 241 16.64 -1.68 7.98
N LEU A 242 16.40 -2.78 7.26
CA LEU A 242 17.36 -3.89 7.15
C LEU A 242 18.57 -3.52 6.30
N PHE A 243 18.41 -2.55 5.41
CA PHE A 243 19.51 -1.93 4.70
C PHE A 243 19.65 -0.50 5.17
N ASP A 244 20.89 -0.01 5.24
CA ASP A 244 21.21 1.39 5.58
C ASP A 244 20.75 2.32 4.44
N CYS A 245 19.43 2.39 4.26
CA CYS A 245 18.74 3.11 3.21
C CYS A 245 17.95 4.26 3.84
N THR A 246 18.11 5.44 3.27
CA THR A 246 17.39 6.64 3.67
C THR A 246 16.21 6.90 2.74
N LEU A 247 15.15 7.49 3.29
CA LEU A 247 14.07 8.03 2.49
C LEU A 247 14.52 9.32 1.80
N SER A 248 14.05 9.55 0.57
CA SER A 248 14.31 10.82 -0.10
C SER A 248 13.60 11.95 0.64
N ALA A 249 14.28 13.08 0.85
CA ALA A 249 13.69 14.24 1.51
C ALA A 249 12.39 14.77 0.81
N PRO A 250 12.27 14.74 -0.53
CA PRO A 250 11.01 15.03 -1.21
C PRO A 250 9.87 14.07 -0.83
N THR A 251 10.17 12.78 -0.63
CA THR A 251 9.18 11.79 -0.17
C THR A 251 8.70 12.11 1.24
N ILE A 252 9.63 12.39 2.16
CA ILE A 252 9.30 12.75 3.55
C ILE A 252 8.45 14.02 3.57
N ARG A 253 8.85 15.05 2.81
CA ARG A 253 8.08 16.30 2.66
C ARG A 253 6.64 16.02 2.23
N LYS A 254 6.44 15.19 1.21
CA LYS A 254 5.09 14.85 0.72
C LYS A 254 4.23 14.22 1.82
N ASP A 255 4.80 13.31 2.62
CA ASP A 255 4.07 12.66 3.71
C ASP A 255 3.79 13.63 4.88
N ILE A 256 4.68 14.61 5.14
CA ILE A 256 4.43 15.72 6.10
C ILE A 256 3.32 16.65 5.58
N GLU A 257 3.34 17.02 4.31
CA GLU A 257 2.29 17.85 3.69
C GLU A 257 0.91 17.17 3.79
N LEU A 258 0.86 15.86 3.58
CA LEU A 258 -0.36 15.04 3.78
C LEU A 258 -0.81 15.00 5.25
N PHE A 259 0.13 14.98 6.20
CA PHE A 259 -0.20 15.07 7.63
C PHE A 259 -0.84 16.42 7.98
N MET A 260 -0.27 17.51 7.46
CA MET A 260 -0.78 18.87 7.74
C MET A 260 -2.12 19.16 7.04
N ASN A 261 -2.34 18.55 5.87
CA ASN A 261 -3.53 18.75 5.06
C ASN A 261 -4.10 17.39 4.66
N PRO A 262 -4.74 16.66 5.59
CA PRO A 262 -5.31 15.36 5.27
C PRO A 262 -6.40 15.53 4.21
N ASP A 263 -6.34 14.72 3.15
CA ASP A 263 -7.38 14.68 2.13
C ASP A 263 -8.66 14.14 2.78
N PRO A 264 -9.78 14.90 2.80
CA PRO A 264 -11.02 14.48 3.44
C PRO A 264 -11.72 13.34 2.67
N THR A 265 -11.30 13.04 1.44
CA THR A 265 -11.90 11.98 0.61
C THR A 265 -11.21 10.63 0.74
N VAL A 266 -10.02 10.60 1.36
CA VAL A 266 -9.31 9.38 1.66
C VAL A 266 -9.69 8.97 3.08
N ASP A 267 -10.42 7.86 3.21
CA ASP A 267 -10.52 7.16 4.50
C ASP A 267 -9.10 6.73 4.90
N HIS A 268 -8.50 7.48 5.82
CA HIS A 268 -7.13 7.20 6.30
C HIS A 268 -7.08 5.96 7.19
N GLY A 269 -8.20 5.25 7.34
CA GLY A 269 -8.49 4.46 8.52
C GLY A 269 -8.64 5.42 9.71
N ASP A 270 -9.46 5.03 10.68
CA ASP A 270 -9.46 5.66 12.00
C ASP A 270 -8.06 6.15 12.39
N ASP A 271 -7.96 7.44 12.74
CA ASP A 271 -6.76 8.03 13.36
C ASP A 271 -6.13 6.95 14.26
N PRO A 272 -4.87 6.53 14.04
CA PRO A 272 -4.29 5.48 14.86
C PRO A 272 -4.45 5.79 16.36
N ARG A 273 -4.51 7.08 16.76
CA ARG A 273 -4.81 7.50 18.14
C ARG A 273 -6.26 7.23 18.59
N SER A 274 -7.25 7.19 17.71
CA SER A 274 -8.63 6.86 18.10
C SER A 274 -8.77 5.38 18.48
N LYS A 275 -7.98 4.48 17.89
CA LYS A 275 -7.94 3.06 18.30
C LYS A 275 -7.18 2.81 19.60
N PHE A 276 -6.23 3.67 19.96
CA PHE A 276 -5.45 3.55 21.20
C PHE A 276 -6.10 4.27 22.41
N LEU A 277 -6.94 5.29 22.19
CA LEU A 277 -7.66 5.95 23.29
C LEU A 277 -8.77 5.06 23.87
N ASP A 278 -9.36 4.16 23.07
CA ASP A 278 -10.46 3.29 23.51
C ASP A 278 -10.01 2.07 24.35
N GLN A 279 -8.69 1.84 24.50
CA GLN A 279 -8.15 0.78 25.36
C GLN A 279 -7.74 1.27 26.77
N SER A 280 -8.07 2.52 27.12
CA SER A 280 -7.72 3.11 28.43
C SER A 280 -8.89 3.20 29.42
N ILE A 281 -10.01 2.53 29.14
CA ILE A 281 -11.13 2.37 30.07
C ILE A 281 -11.40 0.87 30.26
N PHE A 282 -10.67 0.22 31.15
CA PHE A 282 -11.14 -0.80 32.11
C PHE A 282 -10.04 -1.10 33.13
#